data_AF-A0A8S3H5L6-F1
#
_entry.id   AF-A0A8S3H5L6-F1
#
_cell.length_a   1.000
_cell.length_b   1.000
_cell.length_c   1.000
_cell.angle_alpha   90.00
_cell.angle_beta   90.00
_cell.angle_gamma   90.00
#
_symmetry.space_group_name_H-M   'P 1'
#
loop_
_entity.id
_entity.type
_entity.pdbx_description
1 polymer ?
#
loop_
_entity_poly.entity_id
_entity_poly.type
_entity_poly.pdbx_seq_one_letter_code
_entity_poly.pdbx_strand_id
1 'polypeptide(L)'
;DRISLESTSLNHSEIQTINNNLNVSSVQHCFLCLDVLHRYTSDEFVQQIKQVAQLTTVDFQTFCCNLTLPLNIFIRHAYLQKFLTKFVGECNEKDVPMIKDQWRNIMIERLEAALGCPYQIDSPFEINITFEFNKENQELNFLRKFRYADNPKLQVRCRLIKS
;
A
#
# COMPACT_ATOMS: atom_id res chain seq x y z
N ASP A 1 14.72 47.71 -3.99
CA ASP A 1 14.58 46.70 -2.91
C ASP A 1 13.71 45.55 -3.36
N ARG A 2 14.35 44.45 -3.81
CA ARG A 2 13.71 43.18 -4.17
C ARG A 2 13.96 42.21 -3.04
N ILE A 3 12.91 41.80 -2.33
CA ILE A 3 12.97 40.76 -1.31
C ILE A 3 12.83 39.41 -2.02
N SER A 4 13.93 38.68 -2.08
CA SER A 4 13.95 37.27 -2.48
C SER A 4 13.44 36.43 -1.32
N LEU A 5 12.31 35.76 -1.51
CA LEU A 5 11.84 34.69 -0.65
C LEU A 5 12.63 33.42 -1.00
N GLU A 6 13.65 33.13 -0.20
CA GLU A 6 14.32 31.83 -0.21
C GLU A 6 13.32 30.78 0.29
N SER A 7 12.84 29.96 -0.64
CA SER A 7 12.12 28.73 -0.36
C SER A 7 13.09 27.77 0.29
N THR A 8 12.90 27.56 1.59
CA THR A 8 13.64 26.58 2.39
C THR A 8 13.30 25.20 1.86
N SER A 9 14.23 24.63 1.11
CA SER A 9 14.22 23.23 0.68
C SER A 9 14.20 22.33 1.92
N LEU A 10 13.07 21.68 2.18
CA LEU A 10 12.95 20.66 3.22
C LEU A 10 13.71 19.39 2.79
N ASN A 11 14.64 18.96 3.65
CA ASN A 11 15.49 17.80 3.46
C ASN A 11 14.67 16.50 3.40
N HIS A 12 14.87 15.73 2.34
CA HIS A 12 14.16 14.48 2.03
C HIS A 12 14.57 13.25 2.88
N SER A 13 15.21 13.44 4.05
CA SER A 13 16.04 12.38 4.67
C SER A 13 15.55 11.76 5.98
N GLU A 14 14.29 11.95 6.39
CA GLU A 14 13.78 11.35 7.65
C GLU A 14 12.56 10.45 7.43
N ILE A 15 12.61 9.59 6.40
CA ILE A 15 11.67 8.47 6.28
C ILE A 15 12.07 7.41 7.31
N GLN A 16 11.44 7.43 8.49
CA GLN A 16 11.60 6.38 9.48
C GLN A 16 10.99 5.08 8.96
N THR A 17 11.84 4.07 8.74
CA THR A 17 11.41 2.73 8.33
C THR A 17 11.02 1.91 9.57
N ILE A 18 9.75 1.53 9.70
CA ILE A 18 9.28 0.66 10.78
C ILE A 18 9.62 -0.80 10.43
N ASN A 19 10.58 -1.40 11.14
CA ASN A 19 10.89 -2.83 11.08
C ASN A 19 10.24 -3.57 12.26
N ASN A 20 9.18 -4.35 12.00
CA ASN A 20 8.43 -5.08 13.03
C ASN A 20 8.80 -6.57 13.09
N ASN A 21 9.39 -7.01 14.21
CA ASN A 21 9.47 -8.43 14.60
C ASN A 21 8.38 -8.73 15.65
N LEU A 22 7.16 -8.99 15.18
CA LEU A 22 6.05 -9.41 16.04
C LEU A 22 6.09 -10.94 16.22
N ASN A 23 6.15 -11.39 17.48
CA ASN A 23 6.17 -12.80 17.87
C ASN A 23 4.75 -13.37 17.76
N VAL A 24 4.51 -14.24 16.79
CA VAL A 24 3.18 -14.66 16.35
C VAL A 24 2.95 -16.11 16.79
N SER A 25 2.06 -16.30 17.77
CA SER A 25 1.35 -17.58 17.97
C SER A 25 0.64 -17.96 16.66
N SER A 26 0.47 -19.25 16.36
CA SER A 26 0.12 -19.84 15.04
C SER A 26 -1.11 -19.26 14.30
N VAL A 27 -1.04 -18.00 13.87
CA VAL A 27 -2.04 -17.33 13.05
C VAL A 27 -1.81 -17.74 11.61
N GLN A 28 -2.83 -18.34 11.01
CA GLN A 28 -2.81 -18.73 9.61
C GLN A 28 -2.67 -17.47 8.74
N HIS A 29 -1.51 -17.33 8.09
CA HIS A 29 -1.22 -16.21 7.19
C HIS A 29 -2.18 -16.22 6.00
N CYS A 30 -2.75 -15.07 5.68
CA CYS A 30 -3.60 -14.95 4.50
C CYS A 30 -2.73 -14.95 3.25
N PHE A 31 -2.81 -16.04 2.47
CA PHE A 31 -2.02 -16.15 1.25
C PHE A 31 -2.40 -15.09 0.22
N LEU A 32 -3.64 -14.60 0.19
CA LEU A 32 -4.09 -13.64 -0.83
C LEU A 32 -3.55 -12.23 -0.57
N CYS A 33 -3.73 -11.73 0.65
CA CYS A 33 -3.43 -10.34 1.00
C CYS A 33 -2.10 -10.17 1.73
N LEU A 34 -1.34 -11.25 1.99
CA LEU A 34 -0.09 -11.18 2.75
C LEU A 34 -0.26 -10.48 4.12
N ASP A 35 -1.40 -10.78 4.76
CA ASP A 35 -1.85 -10.20 6.02
C ASP A 35 -2.13 -8.70 6.02
N VAL A 36 -2.12 -8.03 4.86
CA VAL A 36 -2.46 -6.59 4.73
C VAL A 36 -3.80 -6.27 5.41
N LEU A 37 -4.81 -7.12 5.22
CA LEU A 37 -6.14 -6.90 5.82
C LEU A 37 -6.32 -7.50 7.22
N HIS A 38 -5.32 -8.19 7.75
CA HIS A 38 -5.41 -8.84 9.06
C HIS A 38 -4.47 -8.20 10.08
N ARG A 39 -3.16 -8.28 9.84
CA ARG A 39 -2.16 -7.74 10.76
C ARG A 39 -2.04 -6.22 10.63
N TYR A 40 -2.10 -5.72 9.41
CA TYR A 40 -1.85 -4.30 9.11
C TYR A 40 -3.14 -3.46 9.08
N THR A 41 -4.16 -3.98 9.74
CA THR A 41 -5.39 -3.32 10.14
C THR A 41 -5.62 -3.57 11.64
N SER A 42 -4.59 -3.86 12.43
CA SER A 42 -4.71 -4.04 13.88
C SER A 42 -4.67 -2.69 14.62
N ASP A 43 -5.16 -2.65 15.85
CA ASP A 43 -5.07 -1.42 16.68
C ASP A 43 -3.61 -1.06 16.95
N GLU A 44 -2.77 -2.07 17.15
CA GLU A 44 -1.33 -1.90 17.34
C GLU A 44 -0.69 -1.21 16.13
N PHE A 45 -1.06 -1.61 14.91
CA PHE A 45 -0.54 -0.96 13.70
C PHE A 45 -1.04 0.48 13.55
N VAL A 46 -2.30 0.76 13.88
CA VAL A 46 -2.85 2.14 13.90
C VAL A 46 -2.09 3.02 14.88
N GLN A 47 -1.80 2.51 16.09
CA GLN A 47 -1.03 3.27 17.08
C GLN A 47 0.41 3.52 16.63
N GLN A 48 1.04 2.58 15.92
CA GLN A 48 2.37 2.79 15.33
C GLN A 48 2.35 3.93 14.30
N ILE A 49 1.35 3.97 13.41
CA ILE A 49 1.21 5.07 12.44
C ILE A 49 1.03 6.41 13.18
N LYS A 50 0.18 6.45 14.21
CA LYS A 50 0.00 7.64 15.04
C LYS A 50 1.30 8.10 15.67
N GLN A 51 2.07 7.19 16.26
CA GLN A 51 3.36 7.50 16.86
C GLN A 51 4.31 8.11 15.83
N VAL A 52 4.43 7.51 14.64
CA VAL A 52 5.28 8.06 13.57
C VAL A 52 4.80 9.42 13.09
N ALA A 53 3.49 9.62 12.95
CA ALA A 53 2.94 10.93 12.58
C ALA A 53 3.25 12.01 13.64
N GLN A 54 3.20 11.67 14.93
CA GLN A 54 3.52 12.57 16.04
C GLN A 54 5.01 12.89 16.18
N LEU A 55 5.89 12.06 15.62
CA LEU A 55 7.33 12.34 15.56
C LEU A 55 7.68 13.38 14.49
N THR A 56 6.75 13.67 13.57
CA THR A 56 6.95 14.76 12.61
C THR A 56 6.85 16.11 13.34
N THR A 57 7.74 17.05 13.01
CA THR A 57 7.75 18.40 13.60
C THR A 57 6.68 19.32 13.00
N VAL A 58 5.79 18.76 12.18
CA VAL A 58 4.80 19.50 11.39
C VAL A 58 3.44 19.34 12.05
N ASP A 59 2.84 20.46 12.44
CA ASP A 59 1.43 20.46 12.81
C ASP A 59 0.58 20.26 11.54
N PHE A 60 -0.33 19.29 11.57
CA PHE A 60 -1.25 19.01 10.47
C PHE A 60 -2.71 19.02 10.96
N GLN A 61 -3.59 19.59 10.14
CA GLN A 61 -5.03 19.68 10.45
C GLN A 61 -5.86 18.65 9.69
N THR A 62 -5.31 18.06 8.64
CA THR A 62 -5.92 17.04 7.78
C THR A 62 -4.81 16.10 7.31
N PHE A 63 -5.15 14.93 6.79
CA PHE A 63 -4.16 14.02 6.22
C PHE A 63 -4.68 13.33 4.96
N CYS A 64 -3.78 12.89 4.09
CA CYS A 64 -4.06 11.94 3.03
C CYS A 64 -3.26 10.65 3.25
N CYS A 65 -3.65 9.56 2.59
CA CYS A 65 -3.00 8.27 2.77
C CYS A 65 -2.82 7.56 1.43
N ASN A 66 -1.56 7.17 1.20
CA ASN A 66 -1.12 6.45 0.03
C ASN A 66 -0.56 5.09 0.42
N LEU A 67 -1.11 4.07 -0.24
CA LEU A 67 -0.80 2.67 0.01
C LEU A 67 -0.15 2.06 -1.23
N THR A 68 1.06 1.55 -1.04
CA THR A 68 1.82 0.77 -2.00
C THR A 68 1.84 -0.69 -1.57
N LEU A 69 1.37 -1.57 -2.46
CA LEU A 69 1.30 -3.01 -2.23
C LEU A 69 2.34 -3.73 -3.10
N PRO A 70 2.91 -4.86 -2.63
CA PRO A 70 3.80 -5.68 -3.42
C PRO A 70 3.06 -6.26 -4.64
N LEU A 71 3.76 -6.43 -5.76
CA LEU A 71 3.17 -6.92 -7.01
C LEU A 71 2.53 -8.31 -6.86
N ASN A 72 3.03 -9.11 -5.92
CA ASN A 72 2.49 -10.42 -5.56
C ASN A 72 1.00 -10.38 -5.21
N ILE A 73 0.54 -9.33 -4.52
CA ILE A 73 -0.88 -9.22 -4.15
C ILE A 73 -1.75 -9.08 -5.39
N PHE A 74 -1.31 -8.32 -6.39
CA PHE A 74 -2.04 -8.18 -7.65
C PHE A 74 -2.09 -9.49 -8.44
N ILE A 75 -0.99 -10.24 -8.47
CA ILE A 75 -0.93 -11.56 -9.12
C ILE A 75 -1.90 -12.53 -8.44
N ARG A 76 -1.91 -12.56 -7.12
CA ARG A 76 -2.79 -13.44 -6.33
C ARG A 76 -4.24 -13.03 -6.42
N HIS A 77 -4.52 -11.73 -6.52
CA HIS A 77 -5.86 -11.23 -6.78
C HIS A 77 -6.37 -11.68 -8.16
N ALA A 78 -5.56 -11.53 -9.21
CA ALA A 78 -5.91 -12.00 -10.55
C ALA A 78 -6.13 -13.53 -10.57
N TYR A 79 -5.30 -14.28 -9.84
CA TYR A 79 -5.50 -15.72 -9.66
C TYR A 79 -6.84 -16.03 -8.98
N LEU A 80 -7.19 -15.33 -7.92
CA LEU A 80 -8.46 -15.50 -7.21
C LEU A 80 -9.65 -15.22 -8.15
N GLN A 81 -9.61 -14.14 -8.91
CA GLN A 81 -10.65 -13.84 -9.90
C GLN A 81 -10.82 -14.99 -10.90
N LYS A 82 -9.72 -15.48 -11.49
CA LYS A 82 -9.77 -16.63 -12.42
C LYS A 82 -10.26 -17.92 -11.77
N PHE A 83 -9.85 -18.17 -10.53
CA PHE A 83 -10.32 -19.31 -9.74
C PHE A 83 -11.83 -19.23 -9.54
N LEU A 84 -12.34 -18.09 -9.06
CA LEU A 84 -13.77 -17.87 -8.86
C LEU A 84 -14.54 -17.96 -10.19
N THR A 85 -14.03 -17.36 -11.28
CA THR A 85 -14.64 -17.49 -12.61
C THR A 85 -14.82 -18.95 -13.02
N LYS A 86 -13.81 -19.78 -12.74
CA LYS A 86 -13.80 -21.19 -13.13
C LYS A 86 -14.72 -22.05 -12.27
N PHE A 87 -14.76 -21.82 -10.96
CA PHE A 87 -15.42 -22.71 -10.00
C PHE A 87 -16.78 -22.22 -9.52
N VAL A 88 -17.05 -20.92 -9.59
CA VAL A 88 -18.27 -20.28 -9.08
C VAL A 88 -19.16 -19.73 -10.21
N GLY A 89 -18.61 -19.56 -11.41
CA GLY A 89 -19.30 -18.95 -12.56
C GLY A 89 -18.75 -17.55 -12.85
N GLU A 90 -19.38 -16.79 -13.76
CA GLU A 90 -18.88 -15.45 -14.13
C GLU A 90 -18.69 -14.56 -12.90
N CYS A 91 -17.44 -14.15 -12.67
CA CYS A 91 -17.02 -13.30 -11.58
C CYS A 91 -16.49 -12.01 -12.20
N ASN A 92 -17.16 -10.89 -11.95
CA ASN A 92 -16.77 -9.58 -12.42
C ASN A 92 -15.75 -8.94 -11.48
N GLU A 93 -15.03 -7.92 -11.96
CA GLU A 93 -14.07 -7.16 -11.15
C GLU A 93 -14.72 -6.50 -9.93
N LYS A 94 -16.02 -6.21 -9.98
CA LYS A 94 -16.77 -5.65 -8.85
C LYS A 94 -17.02 -6.66 -7.74
N ASP A 95 -16.96 -7.96 -8.04
CA ASP A 95 -17.27 -9.03 -7.10
C ASP A 95 -16.07 -9.37 -6.20
N VAL A 96 -14.86 -8.98 -6.62
CA VAL A 96 -13.63 -9.16 -5.85
C VAL A 96 -12.96 -7.80 -5.68
N PRO A 97 -13.19 -7.09 -4.56
CA PRO A 97 -12.62 -5.78 -4.37
C PRO A 97 -11.10 -5.84 -4.22
N MET A 98 -10.42 -4.78 -4.68
CA MET A 98 -8.98 -4.65 -4.50
C MET A 98 -8.63 -4.61 -3.01
N ILE A 99 -7.55 -5.29 -2.64
CA ILE A 99 -7.01 -5.25 -1.27
C ILE A 99 -6.71 -3.81 -0.83
N LYS A 100 -6.22 -2.96 -1.75
CA LYS A 100 -5.96 -1.54 -1.50
C LYS A 100 -7.21 -0.80 -1.05
N ASP A 101 -8.34 -1.02 -1.73
CA ASP A 101 -9.59 -0.33 -1.46
C ASP A 101 -10.20 -0.81 -0.14
N GLN A 102 -10.16 -2.12 0.11
CA GLN A 102 -10.62 -2.70 1.37
C GLN A 102 -9.80 -2.20 2.56
N TRP A 103 -8.47 -2.16 2.41
CA TRP A 103 -7.59 -1.62 3.45
C TRP A 103 -7.94 -0.15 3.73
N ARG A 104 -8.11 0.66 2.67
CA ARG A 104 -8.45 2.08 2.80
C ARG A 104 -9.78 2.29 3.53
N ASN A 105 -10.82 1.53 3.17
CA ASN A 105 -12.13 1.61 3.81
C ASN A 105 -12.06 1.31 5.31
N ILE A 106 -11.24 0.34 5.71
CA ILE A 106 -11.06 -0.01 7.12
C ILE A 106 -10.20 1.03 7.85
N MET A 107 -9.15 1.52 7.20
CA MET A 107 -8.09 2.27 7.89
C MET A 107 -8.32 3.78 7.93
N ILE A 108 -9.02 4.38 6.97
CA ILE A 108 -9.26 5.83 6.98
C ILE A 108 -9.96 6.24 8.28
N GLU A 109 -11.12 5.64 8.60
CA GLU A 109 -11.89 6.01 9.78
C GLU A 109 -11.09 5.82 11.09
N ARG A 110 -10.24 4.80 11.12
CA ARG A 110 -9.41 4.49 12.29
C ARG A 110 -8.24 5.44 12.43
N LEU A 111 -7.65 5.88 11.32
CA LEU A 111 -6.61 6.89 11.32
C LEU A 111 -7.19 8.27 11.69
N GLU A 112 -8.38 8.61 11.21
CA GLU A 112 -9.08 9.83 11.63
C GLU A 112 -9.31 9.85 13.14
N ALA A 113 -9.81 8.74 13.70
CA ALA A 113 -10.00 8.60 15.14
C ALA A 113 -8.68 8.65 15.93
N ALA A 114 -7.61 8.03 15.42
CA ALA A 114 -6.32 7.98 16.10
C ALA A 114 -5.59 9.32 16.08
N LEU A 115 -5.61 10.02 14.94
CA LEU A 115 -4.91 11.29 14.70
C LEU A 115 -5.72 12.50 15.18
N GLY A 116 -7.05 12.37 15.30
CA GLY A 116 -7.94 13.45 15.72
C GLY A 116 -8.17 14.50 14.63
N CYS A 117 -7.93 14.16 13.37
CA CYS A 117 -8.11 15.04 12.22
C CYS A 117 -8.70 14.28 11.02
N PRO A 118 -9.44 14.96 10.12
CA PRO A 118 -10.14 14.29 9.02
C PRO A 118 -9.20 13.95 7.84
N TYR A 119 -9.61 12.93 7.09
CA TYR A 119 -9.01 12.58 5.81
C TYR A 119 -9.42 13.57 4.72
N GLN A 120 -8.44 14.04 3.94
CA GLN A 120 -8.66 14.84 2.75
C GLN A 120 -7.72 14.39 1.63
N ILE A 121 -8.27 14.17 0.44
CA ILE A 121 -7.50 13.69 -0.73
C ILE A 121 -6.33 14.64 -1.04
N ASP A 122 -6.58 15.95 -0.97
CA ASP A 122 -5.62 17.00 -1.30
C ASP A 122 -4.89 17.55 -0.06
N SER A 123 -4.82 16.76 1.01
CA SER A 123 -4.12 17.18 2.22
C SER A 123 -2.61 17.35 1.96
N PRO A 124 -1.98 18.41 2.50
CA PRO A 124 -0.53 18.59 2.42
C PRO A 124 0.26 17.61 3.29
N PHE A 125 -0.39 16.92 4.25
CA PHE A 125 0.25 15.90 5.09
C PHE A 125 -0.09 14.50 4.58
N GLU A 126 0.92 13.79 4.09
CA GLU A 126 0.75 12.51 3.40
C GLU A 126 1.34 11.35 4.20
N ILE A 127 0.48 10.40 4.56
CA ILE A 127 0.89 9.14 5.19
C ILE A 127 1.13 8.10 4.09
N ASN A 128 2.41 7.82 3.84
CA ASN A 128 2.86 6.83 2.87
C ASN A 128 3.15 5.48 3.52
N ILE A 129 2.40 4.45 3.16
CA ILE A 129 2.57 3.08 3.65
C ILE A 129 2.98 2.20 2.49
N THR A 130 4.16 1.61 2.60
CA THR A 130 4.71 0.70 1.59
C THR A 130 4.87 -0.69 2.20
N PHE A 131 4.16 -1.67 1.63
CA PHE A 131 4.36 -3.07 1.96
C PHE A 131 5.37 -3.68 1.00
N GLU A 132 6.38 -4.32 1.57
CA GLU A 132 7.38 -5.08 0.84
C GLU A 132 7.21 -6.57 1.13
N PHE A 133 7.44 -7.40 0.12
CA PHE A 133 7.42 -8.85 0.26
C PHE A 133 8.75 -9.44 -0.16
N ASN A 134 9.52 -9.94 0.80
CA ASN A 134 10.91 -10.40 0.58
C ASN A 134 11.07 -11.52 -0.46
N LYS A 135 9.99 -12.23 -0.81
CA LYS A 135 9.98 -13.27 -1.86
C LYS A 135 9.40 -12.78 -3.20
N GLU A 136 9.16 -11.48 -3.35
CA GLU A 136 8.57 -10.87 -4.55
C GLU A 136 9.33 -11.24 -5.82
N ASN A 137 10.66 -11.25 -5.74
CA ASN A 137 11.52 -11.61 -6.86
C ASN A 137 11.29 -13.05 -7.37
N GLN A 138 10.87 -14.01 -6.55
CA GLN A 138 10.69 -15.40 -7.00
C GLN A 138 9.45 -15.56 -7.89
N GLU A 139 8.30 -15.06 -7.45
CA GLU A 139 7.05 -15.11 -8.22
C GLU A 139 7.15 -14.22 -9.47
N LEU A 140 7.77 -13.04 -9.37
CA LEU A 140 7.98 -12.18 -10.53
C LEU A 140 8.94 -12.80 -11.55
N ASN A 141 10.03 -13.42 -11.09
CA ASN A 141 10.95 -14.12 -11.99
C ASN A 141 10.28 -15.34 -12.63
N PHE A 142 9.37 -16.03 -11.93
CA PHE A 142 8.54 -17.06 -12.53
C PHE A 142 7.70 -16.49 -13.67
N LEU A 143 6.94 -15.42 -13.45
CA LEU A 143 6.10 -14.79 -14.49
C LEU A 143 6.90 -14.26 -15.68
N ARG A 144 8.10 -13.72 -15.44
CA ARG A 144 9.00 -13.27 -16.53
C ARG A 144 9.31 -14.41 -17.50
N LYS A 145 9.51 -15.64 -17.03
CA LYS A 145 9.78 -16.81 -17.89
C LYS A 145 8.63 -17.09 -18.87
N PHE A 146 7.38 -16.84 -18.48
CA PHE A 146 6.21 -17.06 -19.35
C PHE A 146 6.01 -15.94 -20.38
N ARG A 147 6.48 -14.71 -20.12
CA ARG A 147 6.44 -13.64 -21.13
C ARG A 147 7.35 -13.90 -22.33
N TYR A 148 8.42 -14.67 -22.16
CA TYR A 148 9.36 -14.98 -23.24
C TYR A 148 8.99 -16.25 -24.01
N ALA A 149 8.12 -17.10 -23.46
CA ALA A 149 7.76 -18.37 -24.11
C ALA A 149 6.67 -18.19 -25.18
N ASP A 150 5.65 -17.34 -24.98
CA ASP A 150 4.45 -17.35 -25.85
C ASP A 150 3.74 -15.97 -25.98
N ASN A 151 4.36 -14.93 -26.56
CA ASN A 151 3.70 -13.86 -27.36
C ASN A 151 4.59 -12.61 -27.59
N PRO A 152 4.93 -12.23 -28.84
CA PRO A 152 5.63 -10.97 -29.12
C PRO A 152 4.77 -9.69 -29.00
N LYS A 153 3.51 -9.76 -28.56
CA LYS A 153 2.56 -8.61 -28.61
C LYS A 153 2.24 -7.94 -27.26
N LEU A 154 2.72 -8.44 -26.12
CA LEU A 154 2.43 -7.83 -24.82
C LEU A 154 3.48 -6.74 -24.47
N GLN A 155 3.36 -5.58 -25.12
CA GLN A 155 4.10 -4.38 -24.70
C GLN A 155 3.45 -3.79 -23.44
N VAL A 156 4.05 -4.08 -22.28
CA VAL A 156 3.77 -3.30 -21.06
C VAL A 156 4.55 -2.00 -21.16
N ARG A 157 3.86 -0.89 -21.44
CA ARG A 157 4.43 0.46 -21.37
C ARG A 157 4.37 0.95 -19.93
N CYS A 158 5.51 0.97 -19.25
CA CYS A 158 5.71 1.79 -18.06
C CYS A 158 6.09 3.20 -18.51
N ARG A 159 5.31 4.22 -18.17
CA ARG A 159 5.72 5.63 -18.32
C ARG A 159 6.36 6.08 -17.01
N LEU A 160 7.59 6.59 -17.08
CA LEU A 160 8.11 7.49 -16.06
C LEU A 160 7.37 8.82 -16.21
N ILE A 161 6.68 9.25 -15.16
CA ILE A 161 6.28 10.65 -15.01
C ILE A 161 7.51 11.35 -14.44
N LYS A 162 8.22 12.10 -15.28
CA LYS A 162 9.21 13.06 -14.79
C LYS A 162 8.45 14.30 -14.35
N SER A 163 8.60 14.66 -13.08
CA SER A 163 8.33 16.00 -12.55
C SER A 163 9.14 17.05 -13.29
#